data_AF-A0A1H4UR44-F1
#
_entry.id   AF-A0A1H4UR44-F1
#
_cell.length_a   1.000
_cell.length_b   1.000
_cell.length_c   1.000
_cell.angle_alpha   90.00
_cell.angle_beta   90.00
_cell.angle_gamma   90.00
#
_symmetry.space_group_name_H-M   'P 1'
#
loop_
_entity.id
_entity.type
_entity.pdbx_description
1 polymer ?
#
loop_
_entity_poly.entity_id
_entity_poly.type
_entity_poly.pdbx_seq_one_letter_code
_entity_poly.pdbx_strand_id
1 'polypeptide(L)'
;MDDDGVLIGDGQCRLRLKRAGPPDEAGYPTRIEVEAGPFRGTVTDDTVGSYPRFRDQLSRLNETLRGTARLTSREGFELALDGNGRGAVEVKVALEGGHEAPISLSFAFAIDQSHLAALITAIEREFLKPSPAGG
;
A
#
# COMPACT_ATOMS: atom_id res chain seq x y z
N MET A 1 -4.40 -8.16 18.79
CA MET A 1 -3.69 -7.58 17.63
C MET A 1 -4.67 -7.65 16.50
N ASP A 2 -5.38 -6.57 16.23
CA ASP A 2 -6.38 -6.57 15.18
C ASP A 2 -5.72 -6.82 13.83
N ASP A 3 -6.21 -7.86 13.15
CA ASP A 3 -5.78 -8.33 11.83
C ASP A 3 -6.31 -7.41 10.71
N ASP A 4 -6.59 -6.16 11.06
CA ASP A 4 -7.23 -5.16 10.19
C ASP A 4 -6.21 -4.45 9.31
N GLY A 5 -6.68 -4.05 8.12
CA GLY A 5 -5.87 -3.42 7.08
C GLY A 5 -5.40 -4.38 5.98
N VAL A 6 -4.52 -3.83 5.14
CA VAL A 6 -3.91 -4.48 3.98
C VAL A 6 -2.44 -4.70 4.26
N LEU A 7 -2.01 -5.96 4.38
CA LEU A 7 -0.62 -6.34 4.63
C LEU A 7 0.07 -6.80 3.34
N ILE A 8 1.25 -6.24 3.09
CA ILE A 8 2.17 -6.64 2.01
C ILE A 8 3.52 -6.93 2.66
N GLY A 9 4.10 -8.12 2.46
CA GLY A 9 5.38 -8.47 3.09
C GLY A 9 5.93 -9.82 2.67
N ASP A 10 7.21 -10.05 2.95
CA ASP A 10 7.96 -11.29 2.69
C ASP A 10 8.43 -12.00 3.98
N GLY A 11 8.01 -11.48 5.14
CA GLY A 11 8.41 -11.97 6.46
C GLY A 11 9.57 -11.19 7.11
N GLN A 12 10.37 -10.45 6.33
CA GLN A 12 11.44 -9.58 6.83
C GLN A 12 11.11 -8.09 6.64
N CYS A 13 10.41 -7.78 5.55
CA CYS A 13 9.84 -6.48 5.25
C CYS A 13 8.32 -6.57 5.28
N ARG A 14 7.67 -5.52 5.77
CA ARG A 14 6.22 -5.38 5.75
C ARG A 14 5.79 -3.94 5.57
N LEU A 15 4.72 -3.77 4.82
CA LEU A 15 3.91 -2.57 4.70
C LEU A 15 2.48 -2.93 5.09
N ARG A 16 1.89 -2.15 5.98
CA ARG A 16 0.46 -2.25 6.30
C ARG A 16 -0.24 -0.92 6.05
N LEU A 17 -1.29 -0.98 5.25
CA LEU A 17 -2.17 0.16 4.98
C LEU A 17 -3.48 -0.04 5.75
N LYS A 18 -3.90 0.98 6.50
CA LYS A 18 -5.17 1.00 7.23
C LYS A 18 -5.91 2.28 6.94
N ARG A 19 -7.23 2.22 6.91
CA ARG A 19 -8.07 3.41 6.90
C ARG A 19 -7.86 4.20 8.20
N ALA A 20 -7.57 5.50 8.07
CA ALA A 20 -7.42 6.42 9.19
C ALA A 20 -8.62 7.36 9.38
N GLY A 21 -9.55 7.38 8.41
CA GLY A 21 -10.75 8.21 8.43
C GLY A 21 -11.65 7.96 7.23
N PRO A 22 -12.83 8.61 7.15
CA PRO A 22 -13.63 8.61 5.93
C PRO A 22 -12.86 9.32 4.80
N PRO A 23 -13.02 8.88 3.54
CA PRO A 23 -12.48 9.61 2.40
C PRO A 23 -13.14 10.99 2.27
N ASP A 24 -12.38 11.97 1.80
CA ASP A 24 -12.82 13.35 1.55
C ASP A 24 -12.33 13.83 0.17
N GLU A 25 -12.43 15.14 -0.11
CA GLU A 25 -11.91 15.74 -1.36
C GLU A 25 -10.40 15.60 -1.50
N ALA A 26 -9.68 15.47 -0.38
CA ALA A 26 -8.24 15.33 -0.32
C ALA A 26 -7.77 13.90 -0.60
N GLY A 27 -8.59 12.88 -0.36
CA GLY A 27 -8.31 11.50 -0.71
C GLY A 27 -8.81 10.50 0.33
N TYR A 28 -8.03 9.44 0.54
CA TYR A 28 -8.29 8.46 1.59
C TYR A 28 -7.26 8.63 2.69
N PRO A 29 -7.64 9.14 3.88
CA PRO A 29 -6.77 9.17 5.04
C PRO A 29 -6.31 7.75 5.35
N THR A 30 -4.99 7.52 5.24
CA THR A 30 -4.38 6.20 5.34
C THR A 30 -3.28 6.23 6.40
N ARG A 31 -3.38 5.32 7.37
CA ARG A 31 -2.27 4.99 8.26
C ARG A 31 -1.38 3.95 7.58
N ILE A 32 -0.13 4.34 7.37
CA ILE A 32 0.91 3.58 6.69
C ILE A 32 1.91 3.11 7.73
N GLU A 33 1.94 1.81 8.01
CA GLU A 33 2.88 1.19 8.94
C GLU A 33 3.94 0.43 8.14
N VAL A 34 5.23 0.66 8.41
CA VAL A 34 6.34 0.00 7.72
C VAL A 34 7.28 -0.67 8.70
N GLU A 35 7.84 -1.80 8.27
CA GLU A 35 8.99 -2.42 8.91
C GLU A 35 9.91 -3.03 7.86
N ALA A 36 11.21 -2.75 7.98
CA ALA A 36 12.25 -3.24 7.10
C ALA A 36 13.48 -3.58 7.95
N GLY A 37 13.62 -4.86 8.32
CA GLY A 37 14.65 -5.30 9.26
C GLY A 37 14.52 -4.59 10.63
N PRO A 38 15.53 -3.84 11.11
CA PRO A 38 15.45 -3.13 12.40
C PRO A 38 14.61 -1.85 12.35
N PHE A 39 14.27 -1.36 11.15
CA PHE A 39 13.54 -0.10 11.00
C PHE A 39 12.04 -0.32 11.11
N ARG A 40 11.37 0.55 11.87
CA ARG A 40 9.90 0.59 12.02
C ARG A 40 9.43 2.03 11.96
N GLY A 41 8.34 2.27 11.25
CA GLY A 41 7.79 3.60 11.04
C GLY A 41 6.28 3.59 10.93
N THR A 42 5.65 4.72 11.23
CA THR A 42 4.23 4.94 10.98
C THR A 42 4.02 6.37 10.54
N VAL A 43 3.29 6.55 9.45
CA VAL A 43 2.88 7.85 8.91
C VAL A 43 1.37 7.80 8.66
N THR A 44 0.68 8.93 8.83
CA THR A 44 -0.69 9.09 8.37
C THR A 44 -0.67 10.10 7.25
N ASP A 45 -1.21 9.74 6.09
CA ASP A 45 -1.20 10.57 4.90
C ASP A 45 -2.45 10.31 4.03
N ASP A 46 -2.79 11.27 3.20
CA ASP A 46 -3.94 11.19 2.31
C ASP A 46 -3.51 10.59 0.97
N THR A 47 -3.95 9.36 0.69
CA THR A 47 -3.73 8.76 -0.63
C THR A 47 -4.75 9.34 -1.61
N VAL A 48 -4.26 10.03 -2.65
CA VAL A 48 -5.11 10.86 -3.53
C VAL A 48 -5.81 9.99 -4.57
N GLY A 49 -7.13 9.78 -4.41
CA GLY A 49 -8.03 9.17 -5.42
C GLY A 49 -7.67 7.75 -5.91
N SER A 50 -6.76 7.06 -5.23
CA SER A 50 -5.89 6.08 -5.89
C SER A 50 -6.17 4.62 -5.55
N TYR A 51 -6.94 4.28 -4.51
CA TYR A 51 -7.23 2.87 -4.22
C TYR A 51 -8.00 2.12 -5.31
N PRO A 52 -9.05 2.69 -5.94
CA PRO A 52 -9.71 2.03 -7.07
C PRO A 52 -8.75 1.79 -8.24
N ARG A 53 -7.95 2.81 -8.60
CA ARG A 53 -6.96 2.72 -9.66
C ARG A 53 -5.86 1.71 -9.33
N PHE A 54 -5.34 1.74 -8.11
CA PHE A 54 -4.31 0.83 -7.63
C PHE A 54 -4.81 -0.61 -7.65
N ARG A 55 -6.04 -0.85 -7.19
CA ARG A 55 -6.73 -2.13 -7.29
C ARG A 55 -6.79 -2.61 -8.74
N ASP A 56 -7.23 -1.76 -9.68
CA ASP A 56 -7.32 -2.14 -11.10
C ASP A 56 -5.94 -2.45 -11.71
N GLN A 57 -4.89 -1.73 -11.30
CA GLN A 57 -3.53 -2.03 -11.71
C GLN A 57 -3.04 -3.36 -11.13
N LEU A 58 -3.34 -3.66 -9.85
CA LEU A 58 -3.05 -4.95 -9.23
C LEU A 58 -3.78 -6.09 -9.94
N SER A 59 -5.04 -5.91 -10.32
CA SER A 59 -5.80 -6.90 -11.10
C SER A 59 -5.10 -7.22 -12.43
N ARG A 60 -4.71 -6.18 -13.18
CA ARG A 60 -3.94 -6.37 -14.43
C ARG A 60 -2.60 -7.06 -14.19
N LEU A 61 -1.90 -6.68 -13.13
CA LEU A 61 -0.64 -7.30 -12.73
C LEU A 61 -0.82 -8.78 -12.42
N ASN A 62 -1.91 -9.14 -11.73
CA ASN A 62 -2.25 -10.51 -11.40
C ASN A 62 -2.60 -11.34 -12.64
N GLU A 63 -3.32 -10.75 -13.61
CA GLU A 63 -3.72 -11.42 -14.85
C GLU A 63 -2.55 -11.61 -15.82
N THR A 64 -1.68 -10.61 -15.94
CA THR A 64 -0.65 -10.57 -16.99
C THR A 64 0.77 -10.90 -16.50
N LEU A 65 0.97 -10.97 -15.18
CA LEU A 65 2.26 -11.06 -14.51
C LEU A 65 3.20 -9.87 -14.77
N ARG A 66 2.72 -8.84 -15.49
CA ARG A 66 3.53 -7.73 -16.01
C ARG A 66 2.90 -6.38 -15.71
N GLY A 67 3.75 -5.36 -15.67
CA GLY A 67 3.34 -3.98 -15.46
C GLY A 67 3.55 -3.54 -14.02
N THR A 68 2.94 -2.41 -13.70
CA THR A 68 3.23 -1.67 -12.47
C THR A 68 1.93 -1.15 -11.85
N ALA A 69 1.72 -1.48 -10.58
CA ALA A 69 0.69 -0.87 -9.74
C ALA A 69 1.32 0.17 -8.83
N ARG A 70 0.73 1.37 -8.75
CA ARG A 70 1.25 2.47 -7.93
C ARG A 70 0.19 3.09 -7.04
N LEU A 71 0.59 3.39 -5.82
CA LEU A 71 -0.17 4.13 -4.84
C LEU A 71 0.73 5.25 -4.30
N THR A 72 0.22 6.47 -4.32
CA THR A 72 0.94 7.65 -3.82
C THR A 72 0.04 8.45 -2.89
N SER A 73 0.66 9.25 -2.03
CA SER A 73 -0.01 10.20 -1.15
C SER A 73 0.36 11.65 -1.46
N ARG A 74 -0.20 12.59 -0.68
CA ARG A 74 0.13 14.02 -0.80
C ARG A 74 1.49 14.36 -0.20
N GLU A 75 1.83 13.83 0.97
CA GLU A 75 2.99 14.28 1.76
C GLU A 75 4.26 13.42 1.55
N GLY A 76 4.28 12.53 0.56
CA GLY A 76 5.52 11.87 0.12
C GLY A 76 5.62 10.36 0.41
N PHE A 77 4.49 9.65 0.49
CA PHE A 77 4.47 8.19 0.41
C PHE A 77 4.32 7.72 -1.05
N GLU A 78 5.14 6.76 -1.44
CA GLU A 78 4.99 5.98 -2.66
C GLU A 78 5.10 4.48 -2.39
N LEU A 79 4.20 3.73 -3.02
CA LEU A 79 4.23 2.27 -3.12
C LEU A 79 4.15 1.89 -4.60
N ALA A 80 5.08 1.05 -5.06
CA ALA A 80 5.04 0.45 -6.38
C ALA A 80 5.16 -1.07 -6.30
N LEU A 81 4.36 -1.78 -7.07
CA LEU A 81 4.47 -3.22 -7.29
C LEU A 81 4.75 -3.47 -8.78
N ASP A 82 5.91 -4.03 -9.08
CA ASP A 82 6.42 -4.25 -10.43
C ASP A 82 6.50 -5.75 -10.76
N GLY A 83 5.75 -6.20 -11.76
CA GLY A 83 5.77 -7.58 -12.24
C GLY A 83 6.64 -7.73 -13.48
N ASN A 84 7.51 -8.75 -13.48
CA ASN A 84 8.46 -9.00 -14.55
C ASN A 84 8.04 -10.12 -15.53
N GLY A 85 6.86 -10.71 -15.35
CA GLY A 85 6.36 -11.82 -16.15
C GLY A 85 6.83 -13.21 -15.69
N ARG A 86 7.50 -13.33 -14.53
CA ARG A 86 8.09 -14.59 -14.03
C ARG A 86 7.57 -15.01 -12.65
N GLY A 87 6.44 -14.45 -12.21
CA GLY A 87 5.80 -14.79 -10.93
C GLY A 87 6.33 -14.00 -9.72
N ALA A 88 7.52 -13.41 -9.80
CA ALA A 88 8.00 -12.47 -8.78
C ALA A 88 7.43 -11.06 -9.00
N VAL A 89 7.00 -10.41 -7.91
CA VAL A 89 6.55 -9.02 -7.88
C VAL A 89 7.47 -8.24 -6.96
N GLU A 90 8.20 -7.28 -7.51
CA GLU A 90 9.05 -6.38 -6.74
C GLU A 90 8.18 -5.30 -6.10
N VAL A 91 8.26 -5.16 -4.78
CA VAL A 91 7.56 -4.16 -3.98
C VAL A 91 8.58 -3.08 -3.61
N LYS A 92 8.30 -1.83 -3.96
CA LYS A 92 9.10 -0.66 -3.60
C LYS A 92 8.28 0.27 -2.74
N VAL A 93 8.84 0.68 -1.62
CA VAL A 93 8.22 1.61 -0.67
C VAL A 93 9.16 2.78 -0.48
N ALA A 94 8.62 3.99 -0.59
CA ALA A 94 9.30 5.22 -0.22
C ALA A 94 8.39 6.05 0.70
N LEU A 95 9.00 6.63 1.73
CA LEU A 95 8.38 7.54 2.67
C LEU A 95 9.31 8.74 2.83
N GLU A 96 8.76 9.93 2.70
CA GLU A 96 9.40 11.19 3.05
C GLU A 96 8.63 11.85 4.19
N GLY A 97 9.33 12.44 5.15
CA GLY A 97 8.69 13.12 6.27
C GLY A 97 9.55 14.25 6.83
N GLY A 98 8.92 15.34 7.25
CA GLY A 98 9.57 16.52 7.82
C GLY A 98 9.79 17.64 6.80
N HIS A 99 9.31 18.84 7.13
CA HIS A 99 9.37 20.02 6.24
C HIS A 99 10.73 20.74 6.26
N GLU A 100 11.48 20.70 7.38
CA GLU A 100 12.75 21.44 7.53
C GLU A 100 13.99 20.54 7.43
N ALA A 101 13.86 19.25 7.76
CA ALA A 101 14.91 18.25 7.62
C ALA A 101 14.24 16.93 7.19
N PRO A 102 14.09 16.68 5.87
CA PRO A 102 13.36 15.52 5.40
C PRO A 102 14.10 14.24 5.79
N ILE A 103 13.41 13.40 6.56
CA ILE A 103 13.77 12.03 6.83
C ILE A 103 13.15 11.19 5.74
N SER A 104 13.98 10.45 5.00
CA SER A 104 13.51 9.50 4.00
C SER A 104 13.78 8.06 4.44
N LEU A 105 12.81 7.19 4.16
CA LEU A 105 12.96 5.75 4.28
C LEU A 105 12.51 5.11 2.97
N SER A 106 13.42 4.41 2.32
CA SER A 106 13.12 3.62 1.13
C SER A 106 13.62 2.19 1.28
N PHE A 107 12.80 1.24 0.86
CA PHE A 107 13.16 -0.16 0.86
C PHE A 107 12.42 -0.91 -0.25
N ALA A 108 13.00 -2.03 -0.67
CA ALA A 108 12.40 -2.90 -1.66
C ALA A 108 12.54 -4.36 -1.23
N PHE A 109 11.54 -5.15 -1.60
CA PHE A 109 11.50 -6.59 -1.36
C PHE A 109 10.69 -7.26 -2.47
N ALA A 110 10.59 -8.58 -2.48
CA ALA A 110 9.81 -9.31 -3.47
C ALA A 110 8.75 -10.19 -2.80
N ILE A 111 7.57 -10.23 -3.40
CA ILE A 111 6.51 -11.18 -3.04
C ILE A 111 6.22 -12.09 -4.24
N ASP A 112 5.63 -13.25 -3.96
CA ASP A 112 5.11 -14.12 -5.01
C ASP A 112 3.76 -13.62 -5.52
N GLN A 113 3.53 -13.75 -6.83
CA GLN A 113 2.31 -13.29 -7.49
C GLN A 113 1.03 -13.97 -6.95
N SER A 114 1.12 -15.17 -6.38
CA SER A 114 -0.02 -15.83 -5.73
C SER A 114 -0.64 -15.00 -4.58
N HIS A 115 0.12 -14.05 -4.01
CA HIS A 115 -0.38 -13.12 -2.98
C HIS A 115 -1.22 -11.97 -3.55
N LEU A 116 -1.16 -11.67 -4.85
CA LEU A 116 -1.85 -10.51 -5.43
C LEU A 116 -3.38 -10.64 -5.34
N ALA A 117 -3.93 -11.84 -5.50
CA ALA A 117 -5.38 -12.05 -5.38
C ALA A 117 -5.90 -11.69 -3.98
N ALA A 118 -5.20 -12.16 -2.93
CA ALA A 118 -5.52 -11.83 -1.55
C ALA A 118 -5.35 -10.33 -1.27
N LEU A 119 -4.30 -9.72 -1.83
CA LEU A 119 -4.04 -8.28 -1.70
C LEU A 119 -5.17 -7.44 -2.31
N ILE A 120 -5.64 -7.80 -3.51
CA ILE A 120 -6.78 -7.13 -4.18
C ILE A 120 -8.02 -7.20 -3.30
N THR A 121 -8.37 -8.38 -2.77
CA THR A 121 -9.52 -8.55 -1.88
C THR A 121 -9.37 -7.73 -0.60
N ALA A 122 -8.17 -7.64 -0.03
CA ALA A 122 -7.91 -6.84 1.16
C ALA A 122 -8.10 -5.34 0.88
N ILE A 123 -7.60 -4.82 -0.24
CA ILE A 123 -7.80 -3.41 -0.67
C ILE A 123 -9.29 -3.11 -0.86
N GLU A 124 -10.02 -4.01 -1.53
CA GLU A 124 -11.45 -3.85 -1.73
C GLU A 124 -12.20 -3.77 -0.40
N ARG A 125 -11.89 -4.66 0.54
CA ARG A 125 -12.50 -4.69 1.86
C ARG A 125 -12.18 -3.43 2.67
N GLU A 126 -10.91 -3.04 2.72
CA GLU A 126 -10.42 -1.99 3.60
C GLU A 126 -10.79 -0.59 3.09
N PHE A 127 -10.67 -0.34 1.78
CA PHE A 127 -10.74 1.01 1.23
C PHE A 127 -11.92 1.24 0.27
N LEU A 128 -12.46 0.19 -0.37
CA LEU A 128 -13.47 0.36 -1.43
C LEU A 128 -14.89 -0.01 -1.00
N LYS A 129 -15.04 -0.87 0.02
CA LYS A 129 -16.35 -1.09 0.63
C LYS A 129 -16.74 0.11 1.51
N PRO A 130 -18.01 0.54 1.47
CA PRO A 130 -18.50 1.52 2.42
C PRO A 130 -18.35 0.92 3.83
N SER A 131 -17.73 1.67 4.73
CA SER A 131 -17.74 1.31 6.15
C SER A 131 -19.21 1.19 6.56
N PRO A 132 -19.64 0.14 7.28
CA PRO A 132 -20.97 0.16 7.87
C PRO A 132 -21.06 1.44 8.70
N ALA A 133 -22.02 2.29 8.36
CA ALA A 133 -22.33 3.45 9.17
C ALA A 133 -22.54 2.92 10.59
N GLY A 134 -21.73 3.41 11.53
CA GLY A 134 -21.99 3.17 12.95
C GLY A 134 -23.39 3.68 13.23
N GLY A 135 -24.25 2.77 13.70
CA GLY A 135 -25.55 3.11 14.28
C GLY A 135 -25.41 3.79 15.63
#